data_AF-A0A523V4P4-F1
#
_entry.id   AF-A0A523V4P4-F1
#
_cell.length_a   1.000
_cell.length_b   1.000
_cell.length_c   1.000
_cell.angle_alpha   90.00
_cell.angle_beta   90.00
_cell.angle_gamma   90.00
#
_symmetry.space_group_name_H-M   'P 1'
#
loop_
_entity.id
_entity.type
_entity.pdbx_description
1 polymer ?
#
loop_
_entity_poly.entity_id
_entity_poly.type
_entity_poly.pdbx_seq_one_letter_code
_entity_poly.pdbx_strand_id
1 'polypeptide(L)'
;MLQALRNAISISDLRRKLLYTFAILVVFRLAAHIPVPGVDQVALESMLGGTGGASQLFNLLNLLSGGAVQRLSVMAVGVQAYITSTIVFQLLTPIIPALQRLSEEGEAGRRKLNQYQYWITVPLALLQAFGQVQGLNNLGDAPVVPGFGFSGENLLPTLAILVAMTAGSMLAVWLGELITEQG
;
A
#
# COMPACT_ATOMS: atom_id res chain seq x y z
N MET A 1 15.55 28.07 7.84
CA MET A 1 15.24 26.62 7.74
C MET A 1 16.10 25.76 8.67
N LEU A 2 17.43 25.91 8.72
CA LEU A 2 18.30 25.19 9.67
C LEU A 2 17.99 25.44 11.16
N GLN A 3 17.57 26.66 11.52
CA GLN A 3 17.12 26.97 12.88
C GLN A 3 15.80 26.28 13.26
N ALA A 4 14.90 26.03 12.31
CA ALA A 4 13.66 25.30 12.56
C ALA A 4 13.94 23.81 12.86
N LEU A 5 14.89 23.20 12.14
CA LEU A 5 15.40 21.85 12.43
C LEU A 5 16.06 21.78 13.81
N ARG A 6 16.89 22.76 14.18
CA ARG A 6 17.52 22.81 15.51
C ARG A 6 16.50 23.00 16.63
N ASN A 7 15.49 23.83 16.43
CA ASN A 7 14.43 24.07 17.41
C ASN A 7 13.50 22.85 17.53
N ALA A 8 13.24 22.12 16.44
CA ALA A 8 12.47 20.88 16.45
C ALA A 8 13.13 19.79 17.32
N ILE A 9 14.46 19.71 17.32
CA ILE A 9 15.20 18.75 18.15
C ILE A 9 15.33 19.24 19.60
N SER A 10 15.28 20.55 19.82
CA SER A 10 15.42 21.19 21.14
C SER A 10 14.15 21.11 21.99
N ILE A 11 12.96 21.14 21.38
CA ILE A 11 11.69 21.11 22.12
C ILE A 11 11.37 19.65 22.45
N SER A 12 11.20 19.34 23.74
CA SER A 12 10.99 17.97 24.23
C SER A 12 9.77 17.28 23.59
N ASP A 13 8.72 18.04 23.33
CA ASP A 13 7.47 17.55 22.73
C ASP A 13 7.62 17.26 21.23
N LEU A 14 8.25 18.16 20.47
CA LEU A 14 8.57 17.91 19.06
C LEU A 14 9.57 16.77 18.89
N ARG A 15 10.55 16.63 19.78
CA ARG A 15 11.49 15.50 19.76
C ARG A 15 10.78 14.17 19.98
N ARG A 16 9.79 14.11 20.88
CA ARG A 16 8.99 12.90 21.12
C ARG A 16 8.17 12.51 19.88
N LYS A 17 7.50 13.49 19.26
CA LYS A 17 6.78 13.34 17.99
C LYS A 17 7.68 12.84 16.85
N LEU A 18 8.87 13.44 16.69
CA LEU A 18 9.88 13.02 15.71
C LEU A 18 10.37 11.59 15.93
N LEU A 19 10.68 11.21 17.18
CA LEU A 19 11.09 9.85 17.54
C LEU A 19 9.98 8.84 17.28
N TYR A 20 8.73 9.23 17.53
CA TYR A 20 7.57 8.38 17.31
C TYR A 20 7.34 8.13 15.82
N THR A 21 7.37 9.19 15.00
CA THR A 21 7.33 9.09 13.53
C THR A 21 8.48 8.23 13.01
N PHE A 22 9.70 8.42 13.52
CA PHE A 22 10.85 7.59 13.12
C PHE A 22 10.68 6.11 13.50
N ALA A 23 10.15 5.83 14.69
CA ALA A 23 9.85 4.46 15.13
C ALA A 23 8.81 3.78 14.22
N ILE A 24 7.75 4.49 13.84
CA ILE A 24 6.74 3.99 12.90
C ILE A 24 7.37 3.71 11.52
N LEU A 25 8.24 4.59 11.02
CA LEU A 25 8.93 4.38 9.75
C LEU A 25 9.84 3.13 9.78
N VAL A 26 10.49 2.85 10.91
CA VAL A 26 11.26 1.62 11.11
C VAL A 26 10.35 0.39 11.06
N VAL A 27 9.21 0.42 11.77
CA VAL A 27 8.21 -0.67 11.74
C VAL A 27 7.68 -0.89 10.32
N PHE A 28 7.33 0.18 9.62
CA PHE A 28 6.92 0.13 8.21
C PHE A 28 7.99 -0.53 7.34
N ARG A 29 9.27 -0.18 7.54
CA ARG A 29 10.37 -0.76 6.75
C ARG A 29 10.60 -2.23 7.06
N LEU A 30 10.43 -2.65 8.33
CA LEU A 30 10.48 -4.06 8.72
C LEU A 30 9.33 -4.85 8.10
N ALA A 31 8.11 -4.31 8.14
CA ALA A 31 6.94 -4.92 7.51
C ALA A 31 7.08 -5.04 5.98
N ALA A 32 7.65 -4.01 5.33
CA ALA A 32 7.98 -4.03 3.91
C ALA A 32 9.09 -5.04 3.53
N HIS A 33 9.82 -5.59 4.51
CA HIS A 33 10.79 -6.65 4.30
C HIS A 33 10.19 -8.06 4.37
N ILE A 34 8.95 -8.19 4.84
CA ILE A 34 8.25 -9.47 4.93
C ILE A 34 7.68 -9.79 3.52
N PRO A 35 8.17 -10.84 2.83
CA PRO A 35 7.60 -11.26 1.56
C PRO A 35 6.24 -11.94 1.78
N VAL A 36 5.34 -11.83 0.81
CA VAL A 36 4.06 -12.54 0.86
C VAL A 36 4.32 -14.05 0.73
N PRO A 37 3.64 -14.90 1.53
CA PRO A 37 3.74 -16.35 1.39
C PRO A 37 3.26 -16.80 0.01
N GLY A 38 4.07 -17.61 -0.69
CA GLY A 38 3.75 -18.15 -2.02
C GLY A 38 4.46 -17.47 -3.21
N VAL A 39 5.33 -16.50 -2.95
CA VAL A 39 6.17 -15.87 -3.99
C VAL A 39 7.44 -16.69 -4.20
N ASP A 40 7.68 -17.12 -5.44
CA ASP A 40 8.97 -17.68 -5.85
C ASP A 40 9.94 -16.53 -6.14
N GLN A 41 10.86 -16.29 -5.20
CA GLN A 41 11.89 -15.25 -5.31
C GLN A 41 12.88 -15.55 -6.45
N VAL A 42 13.07 -16.83 -6.82
CA VAL A 42 13.98 -17.25 -7.89
C VAL A 42 13.36 -16.94 -9.26
N ALA A 43 12.05 -17.18 -9.42
CA ALA A 43 11.32 -16.77 -10.62
C ALA A 43 11.36 -15.24 -10.80
N LEU A 44 11.18 -14.48 -9.71
CA LEU A 44 11.23 -13.02 -9.74
C LEU A 44 12.64 -12.47 -10.07
N GLU A 45 13.69 -13.08 -9.52
CA GLU A 45 15.08 -12.72 -9.84
C GLU A 45 15.43 -13.06 -11.30
N SER A 46 14.93 -14.19 -11.83
CA SER A 46 15.15 -14.57 -13.23
C SER A 46 14.44 -13.63 -14.22
N MET A 47 13.26 -13.10 -13.88
CA MET A 47 12.59 -12.05 -14.66
C MET A 47 13.34 -10.72 -14.64
N LEU A 48 13.96 -10.38 -13.51
CA LEU A 48 14.74 -9.14 -13.34
C LEU A 48 16.15 -9.23 -13.95
N GLY A 49 16.69 -10.43 -14.10
CA GLY A 49 17.98 -10.69 -14.75
C GLY A 49 17.94 -10.71 -16.28
N GLY A 50 16.74 -10.72 -16.91
CA GLY A 50 16.59 -10.70 -18.36
C GLY A 50 17.00 -9.36 -19.00
N THR A 51 17.72 -9.38 -20.11
CA THR A 51 18.22 -8.19 -20.82
C THR A 51 17.23 -7.63 -21.87
N GLY A 52 15.93 -7.64 -21.59
CA GLY A 52 14.87 -7.15 -22.49
C GLY A 52 14.41 -5.71 -22.20
N GLY A 53 13.67 -5.09 -23.14
CA GLY A 53 13.11 -3.75 -22.95
C GLY A 53 12.05 -3.67 -21.83
N ALA A 54 11.32 -4.76 -21.59
CA ALA A 54 10.34 -4.86 -20.50
C ALA A 54 11.00 -4.91 -19.12
N SER A 55 12.12 -5.64 -18.96
CA SER A 55 12.85 -5.74 -17.70
C SER A 55 13.53 -4.42 -17.31
N GLN A 56 13.90 -3.58 -18.28
CA GLN A 56 14.46 -2.24 -18.00
C GLN A 56 13.40 -1.26 -17.48
N LEU A 57 12.16 -1.32 -18.00
CA LEU A 57 11.03 -0.57 -17.45
C LEU A 57 10.64 -1.08 -16.04
N PHE A 58 10.69 -2.40 -15.84
CA PHE A 58 10.48 -3.01 -14.53
C PHE A 58 11.54 -2.61 -13.51
N ASN A 59 12.81 -2.51 -13.92
CA ASN A 59 13.89 -2.09 -13.04
C ASN A 59 13.76 -0.60 -12.66
N LEU A 60 13.30 0.24 -13.59
CA LEU A 60 12.93 1.63 -13.27
C LEU A 60 11.75 1.69 -12.29
N LEU A 61 10.70 0.89 -12.50
CA LEU A 61 9.57 0.78 -11.57
C LEU A 61 10.03 0.31 -10.18
N ASN A 62 10.96 -0.66 -10.10
CA ASN A 62 11.56 -1.12 -8.85
C ASN A 62 12.32 -0.03 -8.11
N LEU A 63 13.16 0.73 -8.82
CA LEU A 63 13.93 1.84 -8.26
C LEU A 63 13.00 2.94 -7.74
N LEU A 64 11.95 3.28 -8.49
CA LEU A 64 10.96 4.29 -8.10
C LEU A 64 10.05 3.80 -6.96
N SER A 65 9.83 2.49 -6.84
CA SER A 65 9.06 1.84 -5.78
C SER A 65 9.90 1.49 -4.54
N GLY A 66 11.21 1.75 -4.55
CA GLY A 66 12.11 1.49 -3.42
C GLY A 66 12.36 -0.01 -3.14
N GLY A 67 12.25 -0.85 -4.18
CA GLY A 67 12.48 -2.30 -4.13
C GLY A 67 11.27 -3.13 -3.71
N ALA A 68 10.08 -2.54 -3.56
CA ALA A 68 8.87 -3.26 -3.13
C ALA A 68 8.33 -4.22 -4.20
N VAL A 69 8.48 -3.87 -5.48
CA VAL A 69 8.09 -4.72 -6.62
C VAL A 69 9.03 -5.94 -6.77
N GLN A 70 10.31 -5.82 -6.41
CA GLN A 70 11.30 -6.90 -6.41
C GLN A 70 11.10 -7.92 -5.27
N ARG A 71 10.14 -7.72 -4.37
CA ARG A 71 9.94 -8.66 -3.25
C ARG A 71 8.50 -9.10 -3.05
N LEU A 72 7.56 -8.56 -3.82
CA LEU A 72 6.12 -8.76 -3.61
C LEU A 72 5.80 -8.79 -2.12
N SER A 73 6.18 -7.72 -1.41
CA SER A 73 6.00 -7.64 0.03
C SER A 73 4.52 -7.58 0.39
N VAL A 74 4.20 -7.95 1.63
CA VAL A 74 2.86 -7.78 2.24
C VAL A 74 2.39 -6.31 2.14
N MET A 75 3.31 -5.36 1.99
CA MET A 75 3.02 -3.94 1.74
C MET A 75 3.13 -3.50 0.27
N ALA A 76 3.14 -4.41 -0.71
CA ALA A 76 3.31 -4.05 -2.13
C ALA A 76 2.17 -3.16 -2.69
N VAL A 77 0.94 -3.29 -2.15
CA VAL A 77 -0.19 -2.39 -2.45
C VAL A 77 -0.04 -1.04 -1.72
N GLY A 78 0.65 -1.05 -0.57
CA GLY A 78 0.98 0.14 0.21
C GLY A 78 -0.25 0.96 0.64
N VAL A 79 -0.07 2.28 0.70
CA VAL A 79 -1.12 3.26 1.01
C VAL A 79 -1.87 3.71 -0.26
N GLN A 80 -1.49 3.19 -1.43
CA GLN A 80 -2.01 3.66 -2.72
C GLN A 80 -3.52 3.43 -2.86
N ALA A 81 -4.02 2.28 -2.39
CA ALA A 81 -5.45 1.99 -2.40
C ALA A 81 -6.26 3.03 -1.61
N TYR A 82 -5.73 3.52 -0.48
CA TYR A 82 -6.37 4.56 0.33
C TYR A 82 -6.37 5.91 -0.40
N ILE A 83 -5.22 6.30 -0.97
CA ILE A 83 -5.10 7.53 -1.75
C ILE A 83 -6.10 7.51 -2.92
N THR A 84 -6.19 6.39 -3.64
CA THR A 84 -7.15 6.21 -4.73
C THR A 84 -8.59 6.31 -4.23
N SER A 85 -8.93 5.67 -3.11
CA SER A 85 -10.27 5.78 -2.50
C SER A 85 -10.61 7.24 -2.17
N THR A 86 -9.70 7.98 -1.54
CA THR A 86 -9.88 9.39 -1.23
C THR A 86 -10.09 10.23 -2.49
N ILE A 87 -9.32 9.99 -3.57
CA ILE A 87 -9.51 10.69 -4.85
C ILE A 87 -10.89 10.38 -5.45
N VAL A 88 -11.33 9.12 -5.41
CA VAL A 88 -12.66 8.72 -5.90
C VAL A 88 -13.75 9.49 -5.16
N PHE A 89 -13.68 9.57 -3.82
CA PHE A 89 -14.66 10.35 -3.06
C PHE A 89 -14.55 11.85 -3.31
N GLN A 90 -13.36 12.41 -3.47
CA GLN A 90 -13.18 13.82 -3.83
C GLN A 90 -13.85 14.15 -5.17
N LEU A 91 -13.77 13.24 -6.15
CA LEU A 91 -14.41 13.40 -7.46
C LEU A 91 -15.93 13.13 -7.42
N LEU A 92 -16.40 12.20 -6.58
CA LEU A 92 -17.83 11.88 -6.44
C LEU A 92 -18.61 12.89 -5.60
N THR A 93 -17.96 13.55 -4.65
CA THR A 93 -18.61 14.52 -3.74
C THR A 93 -19.37 15.63 -4.49
N PRO A 94 -18.83 16.30 -5.52
CA PRO A 94 -19.57 17.32 -6.29
C PRO A 94 -20.64 16.74 -7.23
N ILE A 95 -20.58 15.44 -7.55
CA ILE A 95 -21.51 14.78 -8.49
C ILE A 95 -22.73 14.23 -7.75
N ILE A 96 -22.54 13.72 -6.52
CA ILE A 96 -23.60 13.08 -5.73
C ILE A 96 -24.10 14.05 -4.65
N PRO A 97 -25.36 14.55 -4.75
CA PRO A 97 -25.88 15.55 -3.82
C PRO A 97 -25.98 15.05 -2.37
N ALA A 98 -26.10 13.73 -2.16
CA ALA A 98 -26.06 13.15 -0.82
C ALA A 98 -24.68 13.24 -0.16
N LEU A 99 -23.60 13.04 -0.92
CA LEU A 99 -22.23 13.19 -0.42
C LEU A 99 -21.87 14.67 -0.22
N GLN A 100 -22.36 15.55 -1.08
CA GLN A 100 -22.19 16.99 -0.93
C GLN A 100 -22.80 17.50 0.39
N ARG A 101 -24.06 17.13 0.69
CA ARG A 101 -24.70 17.47 1.98
C ARG A 101 -23.90 16.95 3.17
N LEU A 102 -23.41 15.72 3.08
CA LEU A 102 -22.56 15.14 4.12
C LEU A 102 -21.23 15.90 4.28
N SER A 103 -20.66 16.45 3.20
CA SER A 103 -19.48 17.30 3.29
C SER A 103 -19.78 18.67 3.90
N GLU A 104 -21.00 19.17 3.74
CA GLU A 104 -21.47 20.47 4.24
C GLU A 104 -21.95 20.42 5.71
N GLU A 105 -22.23 19.23 6.25
CA GLU A 105 -22.62 18.96 7.66
C GLU A 105 -21.49 19.24 8.70
N GLY A 106 -20.35 19.79 8.28
CA GLY A 106 -19.23 20.15 9.16
C GLY A 106 -18.38 18.94 9.60
N GLU A 107 -17.83 18.97 10.81
CA GLU A 107 -16.88 17.93 11.28
C GLU A 107 -17.49 16.52 11.32
N ALA A 108 -18.75 16.39 11.75
CA ALA A 108 -19.42 15.09 11.85
C ALA A 108 -19.60 14.43 10.48
N GLY A 109 -19.95 15.24 9.47
CA GLY A 109 -20.09 14.80 8.09
C GLY A 109 -18.76 14.41 7.44
N ARG A 110 -17.71 15.20 7.66
CA ARG A 110 -16.34 14.86 7.21
C ARG A 110 -15.83 13.55 7.82
N ARG A 111 -16.14 13.27 9.09
CA ARG A 111 -15.79 11.99 9.73
C ARG A 111 -16.50 10.80 9.07
N LYS A 112 -17.80 10.93 8.76
CA LYS A 112 -18.54 9.88 8.03
C LYS A 112 -17.98 9.66 6.63
N LEU A 113 -17.62 10.73 5.92
CA LEU A 113 -17.01 10.62 4.59
C LEU A 113 -15.65 9.89 4.64
N ASN A 114 -14.83 10.18 5.65
CA ASN A 114 -13.56 9.47 5.87
C ASN A 114 -13.78 7.99 6.19
N GLN A 115 -14.81 7.66 6.97
CA GLN A 115 -15.17 6.25 7.22
C GLN A 115 -15.56 5.55 5.92
N TYR A 116 -16.35 6.18 5.05
CA TYR A 116 -16.67 5.59 3.75
C TYR A 116 -15.42 5.39 2.88
N GLN A 117 -14.50 6.35 2.84
CA GLN A 117 -13.22 6.20 2.14
C GLN A 117 -12.43 5.00 2.67
N TYR A 118 -12.36 4.84 3.99
CA TYR A 118 -11.68 3.71 4.63
C TYR A 118 -12.33 2.37 4.24
N TRP A 119 -13.65 2.30 4.24
CA TRP A 119 -14.39 1.08 3.88
C TRP A 119 -14.25 0.70 2.41
N ILE A 120 -14.20 1.69 1.50
CA ILE A 120 -13.97 1.46 0.06
C ILE A 120 -12.51 1.08 -0.23
N THR A 121 -11.58 1.48 0.64
CA THR A 121 -10.16 1.12 0.48
C THR A 121 -9.95 -0.40 0.52
N VAL A 122 -10.67 -1.13 1.37
CA VAL A 122 -10.54 -2.59 1.51
C VAL A 122 -10.84 -3.36 0.21
N PRO A 123 -12.01 -3.21 -0.45
CA PRO A 123 -12.29 -3.89 -1.71
C PRO A 123 -11.40 -3.38 -2.86
N LEU A 124 -11.00 -2.11 -2.85
CA LEU A 124 -10.04 -1.58 -3.83
C LEU A 124 -8.66 -2.21 -3.66
N ALA A 125 -8.18 -2.37 -2.43
CA ALA A 125 -6.90 -3.01 -2.13
C ALA A 125 -6.92 -4.48 -2.54
N LEU A 126 -8.03 -5.20 -2.31
CA LEU A 126 -8.20 -6.58 -2.78
C LEU A 126 -8.14 -6.67 -4.32
N LEU A 127 -8.85 -5.80 -5.02
CA LEU A 127 -8.85 -5.77 -6.48
C LEU A 127 -7.47 -5.41 -7.03
N GLN A 128 -6.80 -4.45 -6.40
CA GLN A 128 -5.45 -4.03 -6.79
C GLN A 128 -4.41 -5.12 -6.52
N ALA A 129 -4.49 -5.82 -5.38
CA ALA A 129 -3.66 -6.98 -5.07
C ALA A 129 -3.85 -8.09 -6.13
N PHE A 130 -5.10 -8.38 -6.49
CA PHE A 130 -5.41 -9.36 -7.54
C PHE A 130 -4.81 -8.95 -8.89
N GLY A 131 -5.03 -7.70 -9.32
CA GLY A 131 -4.50 -7.19 -10.58
C GLY A 131 -2.96 -7.18 -10.61
N GLN A 132 -2.32 -6.86 -9.48
CA GLN A 132 -0.86 -6.83 -9.37
C GLN A 132 -0.27 -8.24 -9.46
N VAL A 133 -0.84 -9.23 -8.76
CA VAL A 133 -0.37 -10.62 -8.82
C VAL A 133 -0.61 -11.24 -10.20
N GLN A 134 -1.79 -11.04 -10.78
CA GLN A 134 -2.10 -11.53 -12.14
C GLN A 134 -1.20 -10.86 -13.19
N GLY A 135 -0.97 -9.55 -13.08
CA GLY A 135 -0.10 -8.80 -13.98
C GLY A 135 1.34 -9.34 -13.94
N LEU A 136 1.88 -9.59 -12.74
CA LEU A 136 3.22 -10.15 -12.57
C LEU A 136 3.33 -11.58 -13.13
N ASN A 137 2.33 -12.43 -12.89
CA ASN A 137 2.31 -13.78 -13.45
C ASN A 137 2.23 -13.81 -14.98
N ASN A 138 1.62 -12.80 -15.61
CA ASN A 138 1.51 -12.70 -17.07
C ASN A 138 2.74 -12.05 -17.74
N LEU A 139 3.63 -11.42 -16.96
CA LEU A 139 4.79 -10.68 -17.47
C LEU A 139 6.08 -11.53 -17.52
N GLY A 140 6.08 -12.73 -16.94
CA GLY A 140 7.21 -13.65 -16.93
C GLY A 140 6.92 -14.98 -17.60
N ASP A 141 7.98 -15.67 -18.07
CA ASP A 141 7.89 -17.04 -18.61
C ASP A 141 7.56 -18.09 -17.52
N ALA A 142 7.73 -17.74 -16.24
CA ALA A 142 7.37 -18.57 -15.09
C ALA A 142 6.43 -17.80 -14.14
N PRO A 143 5.38 -18.45 -13.60
CA PRO A 143 4.49 -17.82 -12.64
C PRO A 143 5.26 -17.48 -11.36
N VAL A 144 5.34 -16.18 -11.06
CA VAL A 144 5.93 -15.62 -9.83
C VAL A 144 5.22 -16.15 -8.57
N VAL A 145 3.94 -16.49 -8.71
CA VAL A 145 3.17 -17.24 -7.72
C VAL A 145 2.72 -18.56 -8.36
N PRO A 146 3.49 -19.66 -8.19
CA PRO A 146 3.05 -20.97 -8.65
C PRO A 146 1.77 -21.36 -7.90
N GLY A 147 0.66 -21.51 -8.63
CA GLY A 147 -0.65 -21.80 -8.04
C GLY A 147 -1.55 -20.58 -7.81
N PHE A 148 -1.36 -19.48 -8.54
CA PHE A 148 -2.37 -18.41 -8.60
C PHE A 148 -3.53 -18.82 -9.52
N GLY A 149 -4.68 -19.12 -8.95
CA GLY A 149 -5.85 -19.54 -9.70
C GLY A 149 -7.06 -19.82 -8.82
N PHE A 150 -8.25 -19.54 -9.34
CA PHE A 150 -9.52 -19.81 -8.65
C PHE A 150 -10.00 -21.28 -8.77
N SER A 151 -9.12 -22.21 -9.15
CA SER A 151 -9.46 -23.61 -9.40
C SER A 151 -8.66 -24.56 -8.50
N GLY A 152 -9.38 -25.42 -7.77
CA GLY A 152 -8.80 -26.54 -7.02
C GLY A 152 -7.91 -26.15 -5.82
N GLU A 153 -6.80 -26.86 -5.63
CA GLU A 153 -5.85 -26.75 -4.50
C GLU A 153 -5.16 -25.37 -4.38
N ASN A 154 -5.31 -24.53 -5.41
CA ASN A 154 -4.70 -23.20 -5.56
C ASN A 154 -5.53 -22.04 -4.95
N LEU A 155 -6.76 -22.32 -4.53
CA LEU A 155 -7.68 -21.33 -3.94
C LEU A 155 -7.20 -20.83 -2.57
N LEU A 156 -6.72 -21.73 -1.71
CA LEU A 156 -6.23 -21.41 -0.37
C LEU A 156 -4.98 -20.50 -0.41
N PRO A 157 -3.94 -20.81 -1.22
CA PRO A 157 -2.80 -19.92 -1.42
C PRO A 157 -3.20 -18.56 -1.98
N THR A 158 -4.08 -18.53 -2.98
CA THR A 158 -4.53 -17.28 -3.62
C THR A 158 -5.26 -16.38 -2.64
N LEU A 159 -6.19 -16.92 -1.85
CA LEU A 159 -6.90 -16.16 -0.81
C LEU A 159 -5.95 -15.69 0.29
N ALA A 160 -5.01 -16.53 0.73
CA ALA A 160 -4.02 -16.15 1.74
C ALA A 160 -3.16 -14.97 1.27
N ILE A 161 -2.74 -14.97 -0.01
CA ILE A 161 -1.99 -13.88 -0.64
C ILE A 161 -2.83 -12.59 -0.67
N LEU A 162 -4.06 -12.65 -1.18
CA LEU A 162 -4.93 -11.48 -1.31
C LEU A 162 -5.27 -10.86 0.05
N VAL A 163 -5.58 -11.72 1.03
CA VAL A 163 -5.86 -11.28 2.40
C VAL A 163 -4.60 -10.72 3.06
N ALA A 164 -3.44 -11.36 2.90
CA ALA A 164 -2.18 -10.85 3.45
C ALA A 164 -1.82 -9.46 2.87
N MET A 165 -1.87 -9.30 1.54
CA MET A 165 -1.59 -8.02 0.88
C MET A 165 -2.58 -6.93 1.28
N THR A 166 -3.86 -7.28 1.41
CA THR A 166 -4.90 -6.35 1.86
C THR A 166 -4.70 -5.97 3.32
N ALA A 167 -4.42 -6.94 4.19
CA ALA A 167 -4.12 -6.69 5.60
C ALA A 167 -2.87 -5.81 5.76
N GLY A 168 -1.83 -6.04 4.95
CA GLY A 168 -0.64 -5.19 4.92
C GLY A 168 -0.91 -3.76 4.46
N SER A 169 -1.76 -3.58 3.44
CA SER A 169 -2.22 -2.26 3.00
C SER A 169 -2.99 -1.54 4.12
N MET A 170 -3.92 -2.22 4.79
CA MET A 170 -4.69 -1.63 5.90
C MET A 170 -3.79 -1.30 7.10
N LEU A 171 -2.79 -2.14 7.38
CA LEU A 171 -1.77 -1.84 8.39
C LEU A 171 -0.98 -0.58 8.01
N ALA A 172 -0.60 -0.43 6.74
CA ALA A 172 0.11 0.76 6.27
C ALA A 172 -0.73 2.04 6.41
N VAL A 173 -2.03 1.97 6.10
CA VAL A 173 -2.97 3.10 6.31
C VAL A 173 -3.03 3.45 7.80
N TRP A 174 -3.21 2.45 8.66
CA TRP A 174 -3.28 2.65 10.11
C TRP A 174 -1.99 3.26 10.68
N LEU A 175 -0.81 2.81 10.24
CA LEU A 175 0.46 3.43 10.64
C LEU A 175 0.55 4.90 10.19
N GLY A 176 0.02 5.24 9.02
CA GLY A 176 -0.04 6.62 8.53
C GLY A 176 -0.96 7.52 9.36
N GLU A 177 -2.11 7.00 9.77
CA GLU A 177 -3.02 7.69 10.70
C GLU A 177 -2.35 7.92 12.06
N LEU A 178 -1.61 6.92 12.55
CA LEU A 178 -0.90 6.99 13.82
C LEU A 178 0.21 8.07 13.81
N ILE A 179 0.90 8.25 12.67
CA ILE A 179 1.82 9.38 12.47
C ILE A 179 1.05 10.72 12.48
N THR A 180 -0.14 10.78 11.89
CA THR A 180 -0.92 12.03 11.82
C THR A 180 -1.44 12.47 13.19
N GLU A 181 -1.82 11.53 14.05
CA GLU A 181 -2.31 11.82 15.39
C GLU A 181 -1.20 12.10 16.41
N GLN A 182 -0.13 11.30 16.39
CA GLN A 182 0.88 11.30 17.45
C GLN A 182 2.27 11.82 17.02
N GLY A 183 2.48 12.00 15.71
CA GLY A 183 3.72 12.50 15.12
C GLY A 183 3.82 14.01 14.99
#